data_AF-A0A5E4YCK2-F1
#
_entry.id   AF-A0A5E4YCK2-F1
#
_cell.length_a   1.000
_cell.length_b   1.000
_cell.length_c   1.000
_cell.angle_alpha   90.00
_cell.angle_beta   90.00
_cell.angle_gamma   90.00
#
_symmetry.space_group_name_H-M   'P 1'
#
loop_
_entity.id
_entity.type
_entity.pdbx_description
1 polymer ?
#
loop_
_entity_poly.entity_id
_entity_poly.type
_entity_poly.pdbx_seq_one_letter_code
_entity_poly.pdbx_strand_id
1 'polypeptide(L)'
;MSTHASLRGLAANAPALAAWLDTHAETLDTDVTLCGDVLPQLATAGLLRIGVPAELGGAGGTIGDAIDSVADVAEHSFAAAFVLWGQRTFIEYLLQSPNQGLRERLLPALLSGELAGATGLSNAMKFLSAIEPLQIRATQAPGEHGAIGKTAWHVTGALPWITNLRKQGFVAAAAADHEAGGPPSIFAIAHDAPGVTRSDDLDLIGLRGTNTAALQMTDTRLTDDERITDNAPAWLVRVRPAFLGLQCGMSLGLARRSLAGTNDAGPSARAAVADEVTVLSEQLDTLKARLKAGVAQGEFVETPARLFELRIALADVVHGAATLEVQTGGGYGYLRGLSGVARRQREAAFVPIVTPSLVQLKNQLAAQRAQQLKTGTAS
;
A
#
# COMPACT_ATOMS: atom_id res chain seq x y z
N MET A 1 7.68 38.82 13.71
CA MET A 1 8.97 38.10 13.61
C MET A 1 8.65 36.70 13.15
N SER A 2 9.00 36.37 11.91
CA SER A 2 8.69 35.07 11.30
C SER A 2 9.57 34.01 11.94
N THR A 3 8.96 33.12 12.74
CA THR A 3 9.60 31.90 13.19
C THR A 3 9.75 30.99 11.97
N HIS A 4 10.98 30.83 11.49
CA HIS A 4 11.33 29.69 10.64
C HIS A 4 11.03 28.41 11.44
N ALA A 5 9.83 27.86 11.27
CA ALA A 5 9.55 26.49 11.66
C ALA A 5 10.58 25.62 10.93
N SER A 6 11.38 24.84 11.66
CA SER A 6 12.30 23.91 11.04
C SER A 6 11.50 22.94 10.17
N LEU A 7 11.81 22.89 8.87
CA LEU A 7 11.21 21.93 7.95
C LEU A 7 11.48 20.52 8.48
N ARG A 8 10.47 19.65 8.46
CA ARG A 8 10.55 18.25 8.88
C ARG A 8 9.98 17.35 7.79
N GLY A 9 10.26 16.05 7.87
CA GLY A 9 9.72 15.03 6.97
C GLY A 9 10.02 15.34 5.50
N LEU A 10 9.01 15.21 4.65
CA LEU A 10 9.16 15.40 3.21
C LEU A 10 9.58 16.82 2.82
N ALA A 11 9.12 17.85 3.54
CA ALA A 11 9.49 19.23 3.25
C ALA A 11 10.98 19.51 3.48
N ALA A 12 11.65 18.75 4.36
CA ALA A 12 13.09 18.82 4.55
C ALA A 12 13.85 17.99 3.52
N ASN A 13 13.36 16.78 3.23
CA ASN A 13 14.07 15.78 2.44
C ASN A 13 13.87 15.94 0.92
N ALA A 14 12.70 16.42 0.49
CA ALA A 14 12.31 16.61 -0.90
C ALA A 14 11.35 17.82 -1.04
N PRO A 15 11.83 19.07 -0.80
CA PRO A 15 10.98 20.26 -0.74
C PRO A 15 10.17 20.53 -2.02
N ALA A 16 10.74 20.23 -3.19
CA ALA A 16 10.04 20.38 -4.47
C ALA A 16 8.84 19.43 -4.60
N LEU A 17 9.00 18.17 -4.16
CA LEU A 17 7.91 17.20 -4.14
C LEU A 17 6.85 17.60 -3.11
N ALA A 18 7.26 18.00 -1.91
CA ALA A 18 6.33 18.46 -0.87
C ALA A 18 5.44 19.61 -1.38
N ALA A 19 6.05 20.64 -1.98
CA ALA A 19 5.31 21.77 -2.55
C ALA A 19 4.38 21.34 -3.70
N TRP A 20 4.83 20.43 -4.56
CA TRP A 20 3.99 19.90 -5.63
C TRP A 20 2.80 19.11 -5.06
N LEU A 21 3.00 18.27 -4.06
CA LEU A 21 1.92 17.51 -3.42
C LEU A 21 0.92 18.43 -2.72
N ASP A 22 1.38 19.42 -1.95
CA ASP A 22 0.49 20.38 -1.28
C ASP A 22 -0.39 21.14 -2.27
N THR A 23 0.19 21.52 -3.42
CA THR A 23 -0.54 22.22 -4.48
C THR A 23 -1.59 21.33 -5.15
N HIS A 24 -1.28 20.05 -5.39
CA HIS A 24 -2.09 19.19 -6.25
C HIS A 24 -2.92 18.14 -5.49
N ALA A 25 -2.82 18.05 -4.16
CA ALA A 25 -3.45 16.97 -3.39
C ALA A 25 -4.98 16.89 -3.57
N GLU A 26 -5.69 18.00 -3.73
CA GLU A 26 -7.14 17.97 -4.04
C GLU A 26 -7.41 17.39 -5.45
N THR A 27 -6.62 17.79 -6.45
CA THR A 27 -6.73 17.26 -7.82
C THR A 27 -6.43 15.77 -7.85
N LEU A 28 -5.41 15.32 -7.12
CA LEU A 28 -5.06 13.89 -7.02
C LEU A 28 -6.15 13.05 -6.33
N ASP A 29 -6.97 13.65 -5.47
CA ASP A 29 -8.14 12.98 -4.90
C ASP A 29 -9.32 12.94 -5.88
N THR A 30 -9.57 14.04 -6.57
CA THR A 30 -10.85 14.30 -7.27
C THR A 30 -10.82 14.08 -8.78
N ASP A 31 -9.65 13.94 -9.39
CA ASP A 31 -9.49 13.89 -10.85
C ASP A 31 -8.35 12.95 -11.29
N VAL A 32 -8.30 12.63 -12.58
CA VAL A 32 -7.32 11.71 -13.20
C VAL A 32 -6.23 12.43 -14.00
N THR A 33 -6.34 13.73 -14.22
CA THR A 33 -5.46 14.55 -15.08
C THR A 33 -3.98 14.46 -14.70
N LEU A 34 -3.68 14.30 -13.42
CA LEU A 34 -2.30 14.23 -12.90
C LEU A 34 -1.87 12.80 -12.54
N CYS A 35 -2.67 11.77 -12.86
CA CYS A 35 -2.37 10.38 -12.47
C CYS A 35 -1.07 9.86 -13.10
N GLY A 36 -0.66 10.42 -14.25
CA GLY A 36 0.58 10.08 -14.95
C GLY A 36 1.84 10.61 -14.27
N ASP A 37 1.71 11.70 -13.50
CA ASP A 37 2.82 12.48 -12.93
C ASP A 37 3.26 11.99 -11.55
N VAL A 38 2.35 11.36 -10.80
CA VAL A 38 2.59 10.98 -9.39
C VAL A 38 3.82 10.09 -9.25
N LEU A 39 3.91 8.98 -10.00
CA LEU A 39 5.04 8.06 -9.87
C LEU A 39 6.38 8.69 -10.29
N PRO A 40 6.49 9.40 -11.43
CA PRO A 40 7.69 10.16 -11.78
C PRO A 40 8.14 11.17 -10.71
N GLN A 41 7.21 11.88 -10.09
CA GLN A 41 7.51 12.84 -9.01
C GLN A 41 8.11 12.11 -7.78
N LEU A 42 7.51 10.98 -7.37
CA LEU A 42 8.02 10.14 -6.28
C LEU A 42 9.40 9.54 -6.59
N ALA A 43 9.63 9.12 -7.84
CA ALA A 43 10.90 8.57 -8.30
C ALA A 43 12.02 9.62 -8.32
N THR A 44 11.72 10.81 -8.85
CA THR A 44 12.66 11.95 -8.91
C THR A 44 13.10 12.38 -7.51
N ALA A 45 12.19 12.32 -6.54
CA ALA A 45 12.51 12.56 -5.12
C ALA A 45 13.30 11.43 -4.44
N GLY A 46 13.62 10.34 -5.13
CA GLY A 46 14.42 9.22 -4.60
C GLY A 46 13.68 8.29 -3.64
N LEU A 47 12.38 8.50 -3.40
CA LEU A 47 11.62 7.74 -2.39
C LEU A 47 11.47 6.26 -2.74
N LEU A 48 11.54 5.93 -4.03
CA LEU A 48 11.45 4.54 -4.51
C LEU A 48 12.65 3.67 -4.10
N ARG A 49 13.75 4.29 -3.66
CA ARG A 49 15.03 3.62 -3.35
C ARG A 49 15.26 3.36 -1.86
N ILE A 50 14.49 3.99 -0.97
CA ILE A 50 14.66 3.91 0.50
C ILE A 50 14.41 2.49 1.02
N GLY A 51 15.34 1.87 1.75
CA GLY A 51 15.18 0.49 2.21
C GLY A 51 15.41 -0.57 1.13
N VAL A 52 15.94 -0.18 -0.03
CA VAL A 52 16.45 -1.10 -1.06
C VAL A 52 17.98 -1.18 -0.92
N PRO A 53 18.61 -2.37 -0.98
CA PRO A 53 20.08 -2.48 -0.94
C PRO A 53 20.77 -1.68 -2.04
N ALA A 54 21.93 -1.10 -1.73
CA ALA A 54 22.66 -0.20 -2.65
C ALA A 54 23.16 -0.95 -3.90
N GLU A 55 23.59 -2.19 -3.74
CA GLU A 55 24.00 -3.10 -4.82
C GLU A 55 22.87 -3.44 -5.80
N LEU A 56 21.62 -3.24 -5.38
CA LEU A 56 20.41 -3.40 -6.21
C LEU A 56 19.91 -2.05 -6.76
N GLY A 57 20.72 -0.98 -6.68
CA GLY A 57 20.36 0.36 -7.11
C GLY A 57 19.55 1.16 -6.08
N GLY A 58 19.43 0.66 -4.85
CA GLY A 58 18.74 1.34 -3.76
C GLY A 58 19.55 2.44 -3.08
N ALA A 59 18.94 3.05 -2.05
CA ALA A 59 19.56 4.05 -1.19
C ALA A 59 20.03 3.48 0.17
N GLY A 60 19.92 2.16 0.37
CA GLY A 60 20.14 1.52 1.66
C GLY A 60 19.02 1.85 2.66
N GLY A 61 19.28 1.57 3.94
CA GLY A 61 18.30 1.73 5.01
C GLY A 61 17.44 0.48 5.22
N THR A 62 16.32 0.65 5.92
CA THR A 62 15.44 -0.45 6.34
C THR A 62 14.03 -0.28 5.80
N ILE A 63 13.23 -1.35 5.85
CA ILE A 63 11.79 -1.25 5.59
C ILE A 63 11.10 -0.25 6.54
N GLY A 64 11.62 -0.06 7.76
CA GLY A 64 11.13 0.96 8.69
C GLY A 64 11.30 2.39 8.16
N ASP A 65 12.37 2.65 7.42
CA ASP A 65 12.61 3.95 6.78
C ASP A 65 11.69 4.15 5.57
N ALA A 66 11.38 3.08 4.84
CA ALA A 66 10.38 3.12 3.78
C ALA A 66 8.96 3.38 4.34
N ILE A 67 8.63 2.82 5.51
CA ILE A 67 7.37 3.12 6.21
C ILE A 67 7.29 4.60 6.59
N ASP A 68 8.36 5.16 7.14
CA ASP A 68 8.44 6.59 7.46
C ASP A 68 8.30 7.45 6.19
N SER A 69 8.93 7.07 5.09
CA SER A 69 8.78 7.77 3.81
C SER A 69 7.33 7.77 3.31
N VAL A 70 6.59 6.66 3.43
CA VAL A 70 5.16 6.63 3.08
C VAL A 70 4.34 7.55 3.99
N ALA A 71 4.64 7.58 5.29
CA ALA A 71 3.98 8.48 6.24
C ALA A 71 4.25 9.95 5.89
N ASP A 72 5.49 10.29 5.58
CA ASP A 72 5.87 11.65 5.21
C ASP A 72 5.14 12.12 3.93
N VAL A 73 4.95 11.26 2.92
CA VAL A 73 4.13 11.59 1.74
C VAL A 73 2.64 11.73 2.09
N ALA A 74 2.11 10.86 2.95
CA ALA A 74 0.70 10.86 3.34
C ALA A 74 0.31 12.12 4.14
N GLU A 75 1.27 12.81 4.77
CA GLU A 75 1.02 14.11 5.40
C GLU A 75 0.64 15.20 4.38
N HIS A 76 1.05 15.06 3.11
CA HIS A 76 0.77 16.01 2.03
C HIS A 76 -0.38 15.52 1.13
N SER A 77 -0.31 14.28 0.66
CA SER A 77 -1.32 13.66 -0.21
C SER A 77 -1.45 12.17 0.06
N PHE A 78 -2.63 11.74 0.50
CA PHE A 78 -2.90 10.32 0.72
C PHE A 78 -2.91 9.54 -0.60
N ALA A 79 -3.43 10.14 -1.68
CA ALA A 79 -3.41 9.54 -3.02
C ALA A 79 -1.98 9.25 -3.49
N ALA A 80 -1.05 10.20 -3.34
CA ALA A 80 0.36 9.98 -3.70
C ALA A 80 1.03 8.93 -2.79
N ALA A 81 0.72 8.94 -1.50
CA ALA A 81 1.20 7.92 -0.58
C ALA A 81 0.69 6.52 -0.93
N PHE A 82 -0.53 6.41 -1.47
CA PHE A 82 -1.09 5.16 -1.94
C PHE A 82 -0.39 4.62 -3.20
N VAL A 83 -0.01 5.51 -4.13
CA VAL A 83 0.86 5.16 -5.25
C VAL A 83 2.25 4.72 -4.77
N LEU A 84 2.86 5.47 -3.84
CA LEU A 84 4.15 5.13 -3.26
C LEU A 84 4.11 3.76 -2.56
N TRP A 85 3.07 3.52 -1.75
CA TRP A 85 2.84 2.24 -1.11
C TRP A 85 2.76 1.10 -2.12
N GLY A 86 1.98 1.25 -3.20
CA GLY A 86 1.83 0.23 -4.24
C GLY A 86 3.16 -0.10 -4.91
N GLN A 87 3.90 0.94 -5.32
CA GLN A 87 5.21 0.81 -5.94
C GLN A 87 6.22 0.11 -5.00
N ARG A 88 6.34 0.60 -3.76
CA ARG A 88 7.29 0.07 -2.78
C ARG A 88 6.97 -1.34 -2.35
N THR A 89 5.69 -1.64 -2.22
CA THR A 89 5.20 -2.99 -1.95
C THR A 89 5.62 -3.96 -3.06
N PHE A 90 5.44 -3.59 -4.33
CA PHE A 90 5.86 -4.45 -5.43
C PHE A 90 7.38 -4.64 -5.48
N ILE A 91 8.15 -3.57 -5.24
CA ILE A 91 9.61 -3.66 -5.12
C ILE A 91 10.00 -4.66 -4.01
N GLU A 92 9.35 -4.58 -2.85
CA GLU A 92 9.57 -5.51 -1.75
C GLU A 92 9.24 -6.97 -2.14
N TYR A 93 8.23 -7.17 -2.98
CA TYR A 93 7.90 -8.51 -3.48
C TYR A 93 9.07 -9.12 -4.26
N LEU A 94 9.75 -8.32 -5.08
CA LEU A 94 10.93 -8.76 -5.83
C LEU A 94 12.14 -8.97 -4.91
N LEU A 95 12.32 -8.12 -3.89
CA LEU A 95 13.41 -8.29 -2.91
C LEU A 95 13.28 -9.61 -2.15
N GLN A 96 12.06 -10.01 -1.80
CA GLN A 96 11.76 -11.27 -1.10
C GLN A 96 11.52 -12.46 -2.02
N SER A 97 11.61 -12.28 -3.34
CA SER A 97 11.42 -13.34 -4.32
C SER A 97 12.65 -14.25 -4.38
N PRO A 98 12.49 -15.58 -4.45
CA PRO A 98 13.58 -16.48 -4.82
C PRO A 98 14.05 -16.29 -6.28
N ASN A 99 13.26 -15.64 -7.13
CA ASN A 99 13.58 -15.41 -8.54
C ASN A 99 14.44 -14.15 -8.72
N GLN A 100 15.76 -14.32 -8.59
CA GLN A 100 16.72 -13.23 -8.72
C GLN A 100 16.76 -12.64 -10.14
N GLY A 101 16.59 -13.47 -11.17
CA GLY A 101 16.56 -13.01 -12.56
C GLY A 101 15.38 -12.07 -12.86
N LEU A 102 14.19 -12.38 -12.34
CA LEU A 102 13.03 -11.49 -12.42
C LEU A 102 13.30 -10.17 -11.68
N ARG A 103 13.86 -10.25 -10.46
CA ARG A 103 14.21 -9.06 -9.67
C ARG A 103 15.17 -8.15 -10.43
N GLU A 104 16.30 -8.68 -10.91
CA GLU A 104 17.34 -7.91 -11.60
C GLU A 104 16.84 -7.30 -12.91
N ARG A 105 15.93 -7.99 -13.61
CA ARG A 105 15.32 -7.50 -14.85
C ARG A 105 14.36 -6.33 -14.61
N LEU A 106 13.50 -6.40 -13.58
CA LEU A 106 12.44 -5.42 -13.36
C LEU A 106 12.85 -4.24 -12.46
N LEU A 107 13.74 -4.48 -11.49
CA LEU A 107 14.01 -3.50 -10.44
C LEU A 107 14.53 -2.15 -10.95
N PRO A 108 15.43 -2.06 -11.97
CA PRO A 108 15.88 -0.78 -12.49
C PRO A 108 14.73 0.14 -12.97
N ALA A 109 13.79 -0.41 -13.74
CA ALA A 109 12.64 0.34 -14.28
C ALA A 109 11.61 0.70 -13.19
N LEU A 110 11.48 -0.14 -12.16
CA LEU A 110 10.64 0.16 -11.00
C LEU A 110 11.23 1.27 -10.13
N LEU A 111 12.57 1.31 -9.96
CA LEU A 111 13.26 2.33 -9.16
C LEU A 111 13.36 3.68 -9.89
N SER A 112 13.35 3.69 -11.22
CA SER A 112 13.30 4.92 -12.02
C SER A 112 11.88 5.51 -12.14
N GLY A 113 10.84 4.73 -11.83
CA GLY A 113 9.44 5.12 -12.02
C GLY A 113 8.96 5.04 -13.47
N GLU A 114 9.78 4.48 -14.38
CA GLU A 114 9.40 4.17 -15.76
C GLU A 114 8.29 3.12 -15.77
N LEU A 115 8.44 2.06 -14.97
CA LEU A 115 7.47 0.99 -14.83
C LEU A 115 6.75 1.09 -13.47
N ALA A 116 5.43 0.96 -13.48
CA ALA A 116 4.64 0.88 -12.26
C ALA A 116 4.58 -0.56 -11.72
N GLY A 117 4.83 -0.73 -10.42
CA GLY A 117 4.60 -1.97 -9.70
C GLY A 117 3.22 -1.94 -9.04
N ALA A 118 2.37 -2.91 -9.37
CA ALA A 118 0.98 -2.95 -8.93
C ALA A 118 0.69 -4.21 -8.08
N THR A 119 -0.01 -4.05 -6.96
CA THR A 119 -0.32 -5.17 -6.05
C THR A 119 -1.73 -5.72 -6.27
N GLY A 120 -1.83 -6.84 -7.00
CA GLY A 120 -3.07 -7.59 -7.22
C GLY A 120 -3.32 -8.67 -6.16
N LEU A 121 -2.68 -8.58 -4.98
CA LEU A 121 -2.71 -9.65 -3.97
C LEU A 121 -3.88 -9.56 -2.98
N SER A 122 -4.84 -8.67 -3.19
CA SER A 122 -6.03 -8.57 -2.32
C SER A 122 -6.80 -9.90 -2.24
N ASN A 123 -7.05 -10.54 -3.40
CA ASN A 123 -7.70 -11.85 -3.46
C ASN A 123 -6.84 -12.95 -2.79
N ALA A 124 -5.51 -12.88 -2.91
CA ALA A 124 -4.59 -13.81 -2.24
C ALA A 124 -4.68 -13.72 -0.71
N MET A 125 -4.78 -12.51 -0.14
CA MET A 125 -4.92 -12.32 1.31
C MET A 125 -6.22 -12.92 1.85
N LYS A 126 -7.31 -12.84 1.08
CA LYS A 126 -8.60 -13.45 1.43
C LYS A 126 -8.56 -14.97 1.27
N PHE A 127 -7.88 -15.48 0.24
CA PHE A 127 -7.64 -16.90 0.04
C PHE A 127 -6.91 -17.53 1.23
N LEU A 128 -5.83 -16.89 1.73
CA LEU A 128 -5.13 -17.36 2.94
C LEU A 128 -6.01 -17.43 4.19
N SER A 129 -7.13 -16.72 4.19
CA SER A 129 -8.08 -16.67 5.30
C SER A 129 -9.26 -17.62 5.09
N ALA A 130 -9.22 -18.45 4.03
CA ALA A 130 -10.32 -19.31 3.60
C ALA A 130 -11.65 -18.57 3.38
N ILE A 131 -11.59 -17.29 2.98
CA ILE A 131 -12.78 -16.45 2.75
C ILE A 131 -13.32 -16.63 1.32
N GLU A 132 -12.43 -16.65 0.32
CA GLU A 132 -12.80 -16.82 -1.09
C GLU A 132 -11.69 -17.58 -1.85
N PRO A 133 -12.01 -18.33 -2.91
CA PRO A 133 -11.01 -18.95 -3.78
C PRO A 133 -10.22 -17.89 -4.57
N LEU A 134 -9.07 -18.29 -5.09
CA LEU A 134 -8.33 -17.46 -6.04
C LEU A 134 -9.13 -17.26 -7.32
N GLN A 135 -9.08 -16.05 -7.87
CA GLN A 135 -9.81 -15.67 -9.09
C GLN A 135 -9.01 -15.88 -10.37
N ILE A 136 -7.71 -16.14 -10.24
CA ILE A 136 -6.81 -16.41 -11.36
C ILE A 136 -6.42 -17.89 -11.32
N ARG A 137 -6.49 -18.53 -12.48
CA ARG A 137 -6.02 -19.92 -12.69
C ARG A 137 -4.81 -19.93 -13.60
N ALA A 138 -3.90 -20.84 -13.32
CA ALA A 138 -2.75 -21.16 -14.14
C ALA A 138 -2.77 -22.65 -14.52
N THR A 139 -2.72 -22.91 -15.82
CA THR A 139 -2.65 -24.25 -16.39
C THR A 139 -1.28 -24.40 -17.03
N GLN A 140 -0.54 -25.47 -16.72
CA GLN A 140 0.72 -25.74 -17.41
C GLN A 140 0.47 -25.95 -18.90
N ALA A 141 1.42 -25.52 -19.73
CA ALA A 141 1.41 -25.71 -21.18
C ALA A 141 2.46 -26.77 -21.58
N PRO A 142 2.13 -28.08 -21.59
CA PRO A 142 3.11 -29.12 -21.87
C PRO A 142 3.64 -29.00 -23.31
N GLY A 143 4.96 -29.00 -23.47
CA GLY A 143 5.62 -28.88 -24.77
C GLY A 143 5.96 -27.45 -25.18
N GLU A 144 5.35 -26.45 -24.55
CA GLU A 144 5.79 -25.05 -24.65
C GLU A 144 6.86 -24.79 -23.58
N HIS A 145 8.04 -24.39 -24.02
CA HIS A 145 9.12 -24.03 -23.13
C HIS A 145 9.38 -22.52 -23.24
N GLY A 146 9.70 -21.89 -22.12
CA GLY A 146 10.36 -20.59 -22.13
C GLY A 146 11.79 -20.70 -22.65
N ALA A 147 12.68 -19.81 -22.22
CA ALA A 147 14.11 -20.09 -22.34
C ALA A 147 14.44 -21.45 -21.67
N ILE A 148 15.44 -22.17 -22.21
CA ILE A 148 15.83 -23.56 -21.88
C ILE A 148 15.41 -24.00 -20.46
N GLY A 149 14.48 -24.96 -20.37
CA GLY A 149 14.10 -25.66 -19.14
C GLY A 149 12.99 -25.01 -18.29
N LYS A 150 12.35 -23.93 -18.74
CA LYS A 150 11.28 -23.25 -17.96
C LYS A 150 9.88 -23.70 -18.35
N THR A 151 9.06 -23.99 -17.33
CA THR A 151 7.64 -24.32 -17.50
C THR A 151 6.88 -23.11 -18.04
N ALA A 152 6.06 -23.33 -19.06
CA ALA A 152 5.09 -22.36 -19.56
C ALA A 152 3.70 -22.58 -18.93
N TRP A 153 2.96 -21.49 -18.79
CA TRP A 153 1.67 -21.41 -18.11
C TRP A 153 0.70 -20.59 -18.96
N HIS A 154 -0.55 -21.06 -19.07
CA HIS A 154 -1.69 -20.26 -19.54
C HIS A 154 -2.43 -19.73 -18.31
N VAL A 155 -2.52 -18.41 -18.21
CA VAL A 155 -3.10 -17.71 -17.06
C VAL A 155 -4.39 -17.03 -17.47
N THR A 156 -5.49 -17.35 -16.77
CA THR A 156 -6.82 -16.80 -17.04
C THR A 156 -7.53 -16.38 -15.76
N GLY A 157 -8.20 -15.22 -15.79
CA GLY A 157 -9.02 -14.71 -14.70
C GLY A 157 -9.03 -13.19 -14.63
N ALA A 158 -9.69 -12.64 -13.62
CA ALA A 158 -9.85 -11.20 -13.45
C ALA A 158 -9.56 -10.74 -12.02
N LEU A 159 -8.98 -9.55 -11.88
CA LEU A 159 -8.81 -8.85 -10.61
C LEU A 159 -9.49 -7.47 -10.72
N PRO A 160 -10.57 -7.21 -9.98
CA PRO A 160 -11.40 -6.03 -10.20
C PRO A 160 -10.82 -4.73 -9.64
N TRP A 161 -9.88 -4.80 -8.69
CA TRP A 161 -9.33 -3.63 -8.00
C TRP A 161 -7.82 -3.76 -7.84
N ILE A 162 -7.06 -3.16 -8.75
CA ILE A 162 -5.61 -3.04 -8.62
C ILE A 162 -5.23 -1.56 -8.78
N THR A 163 -4.60 -1.02 -7.76
CA THR A 163 -4.02 0.34 -7.77
C THR A 163 -2.66 0.34 -8.46
N ASN A 164 -2.28 1.49 -9.02
CA ASN A 164 -1.01 1.71 -9.70
C ASN A 164 -0.89 0.97 -11.05
N LEU A 165 -2.01 0.64 -11.69
CA LEU A 165 -2.04 0.17 -13.08
C LEU A 165 -1.85 1.36 -14.03
N ARG A 166 -0.67 1.99 -14.04
CA ARG A 166 -0.40 3.17 -14.89
C ARG A 166 -0.55 2.82 -16.37
N LYS A 167 -1.27 3.65 -17.12
CA LYS A 167 -1.52 3.46 -18.56
C LYS A 167 -0.23 3.46 -19.40
N GLN A 168 0.82 4.14 -18.91
CA GLN A 168 2.12 4.23 -19.57
C GLN A 168 2.94 2.94 -19.44
N GLY A 169 2.61 2.05 -18.50
CA GLY A 169 3.33 0.81 -18.28
C GLY A 169 3.23 0.34 -16.82
N PHE A 170 2.89 -0.93 -16.63
CA PHE A 170 2.86 -1.57 -15.33
C PHE A 170 3.29 -3.04 -15.36
N VAL A 171 3.60 -3.55 -14.18
CA VAL A 171 3.70 -4.98 -13.88
C VAL A 171 2.88 -5.27 -12.60
N ALA A 172 1.98 -6.23 -12.67
CA ALA A 172 1.05 -6.56 -11.59
C ALA A 172 1.36 -7.90 -10.94
N ALA A 173 1.43 -7.95 -9.62
CA ALA A 173 1.58 -9.19 -8.87
C ALA A 173 0.21 -9.85 -8.68
N ALA A 174 0.01 -11.05 -9.21
CA ALA A 174 -1.24 -11.80 -9.08
C ALA A 174 -0.99 -13.24 -8.62
N ALA A 175 -1.74 -13.69 -7.62
CA ALA A 175 -1.72 -15.09 -7.20
C ALA A 175 -2.61 -15.92 -8.14
N ALA A 176 -2.09 -17.03 -8.63
CA ALA A 176 -2.79 -17.93 -9.54
C ALA A 176 -2.82 -19.34 -8.96
N ASP A 177 -4.01 -19.92 -8.88
CA ASP A 177 -4.22 -21.30 -8.48
C ASP A 177 -3.85 -22.25 -9.62
N HIS A 178 -3.26 -23.40 -9.30
CA HIS A 178 -2.84 -24.37 -10.31
C HIS A 178 -3.97 -25.38 -10.56
N GLU A 179 -4.39 -25.55 -11.82
CA GLU A 179 -5.45 -26.51 -12.13
C GLU A 179 -5.08 -27.96 -11.80
N ALA A 180 -3.80 -28.31 -11.94
CA ALA A 180 -3.27 -29.63 -11.56
C ALA A 180 -3.15 -29.83 -10.04
N GLY A 181 -3.48 -28.83 -9.24
CA GLY A 181 -3.29 -28.80 -7.79
C GLY A 181 -1.88 -28.41 -7.36
N GLY A 182 -1.69 -28.33 -6.04
CA GLY A 182 -0.46 -27.85 -5.41
C GLY A 182 -0.58 -26.41 -4.88
N PRO A 183 0.51 -25.86 -4.30
CA PRO A 183 0.52 -24.49 -3.82
C PRO A 183 0.31 -23.50 -4.99
N PRO A 184 -0.52 -22.45 -4.82
CA PRO A 184 -0.63 -21.39 -5.80
C PRO A 184 0.71 -20.67 -6.01
N SER A 185 0.95 -20.18 -7.22
CA SER A 185 2.08 -19.29 -7.53
C SER A 185 1.67 -17.83 -7.46
N ILE A 186 2.67 -16.93 -7.40
CA ILE A 186 2.47 -15.50 -7.70
C ILE A 186 3.27 -15.16 -8.95
N PHE A 187 2.62 -14.55 -9.92
CA PHE A 187 3.22 -14.08 -11.17
C PHE A 187 3.29 -12.56 -11.22
N ALA A 188 4.33 -12.04 -11.89
CA ALA A 188 4.50 -10.66 -12.31
C ALA A 188 3.98 -10.52 -13.75
N ILE A 189 2.79 -9.96 -13.90
CA ILE A 189 2.06 -9.86 -15.16
C ILE A 189 2.33 -8.48 -15.77
N ALA A 190 3.04 -8.45 -16.90
CA ALA A 190 3.33 -7.22 -17.62
C ALA A 190 2.09 -6.67 -18.34
N HIS A 191 1.96 -5.35 -18.39
CA HIS A 191 0.82 -4.65 -19.01
C HIS A 191 0.59 -4.98 -20.50
N ASP A 192 1.65 -5.36 -21.20
CA ASP A 192 1.71 -5.65 -22.64
C ASP A 192 1.78 -7.15 -22.94
N ALA A 193 1.69 -8.01 -21.92
CA ALA A 193 1.65 -9.44 -22.13
C ALA A 193 0.39 -9.82 -22.94
N PRO A 194 0.49 -10.72 -23.94
CA PRO A 194 -0.66 -11.13 -24.74
C PRO A 194 -1.82 -11.64 -23.87
N GLY A 195 -3.05 -11.23 -24.19
CA GLY A 195 -4.24 -11.60 -23.43
C GLY A 195 -4.48 -10.77 -22.16
N VAL A 196 -3.57 -9.87 -21.79
CA VAL A 196 -3.78 -8.92 -20.68
C VAL A 196 -4.61 -7.73 -21.15
N THR A 197 -5.65 -7.39 -20.41
CA THR A 197 -6.49 -6.22 -20.67
C THR A 197 -6.77 -5.46 -19.38
N ARG A 198 -6.43 -4.17 -19.37
CA ARG A 198 -6.74 -3.23 -18.31
C ARG A 198 -8.03 -2.49 -18.63
N SER A 199 -8.94 -2.32 -17.67
CA SER A 199 -10.12 -1.45 -17.84
C SER A 199 -9.74 0.04 -17.84
N ASP A 200 -10.72 0.92 -18.02
CA ASP A 200 -10.60 2.31 -17.57
C ASP A 200 -10.41 2.39 -16.05
N ASP A 201 -9.95 3.56 -15.60
CA ASP A 201 -9.87 3.85 -14.16
C ASP A 201 -11.25 3.81 -13.53
N LEU A 202 -11.35 3.20 -12.34
CA LEU A 202 -12.59 3.12 -11.60
C LEU A 202 -13.02 4.51 -11.12
N ASP A 203 -14.33 4.78 -11.19
CA ASP A 203 -14.92 6.05 -10.78
C ASP A 203 -15.07 6.10 -9.25
N LEU A 204 -13.94 6.29 -8.54
CA LEU A 204 -13.89 6.34 -7.08
C LEU A 204 -14.36 7.69 -6.54
N ILE A 205 -14.92 7.69 -5.33
CA ILE A 205 -15.33 8.92 -4.62
C ILE A 205 -14.14 9.81 -4.18
N GLY A 206 -12.92 9.27 -4.21
CA GLY A 206 -11.66 9.91 -3.88
C GLY A 206 -10.48 9.05 -4.37
N LEU A 207 -9.25 9.52 -4.21
CA LEU A 207 -8.02 8.83 -4.66
C LEU A 207 -7.96 8.55 -6.17
N ARG A 208 -8.54 9.44 -6.98
CA ARG A 208 -8.69 9.22 -8.43
C ARG A 208 -7.38 9.31 -9.22
N GLY A 209 -6.38 9.99 -8.68
CA GLY A 209 -5.02 10.07 -9.22
C GLY A 209 -4.17 8.80 -9.07
N THR A 210 -4.75 7.66 -8.65
CA THR A 210 -4.01 6.46 -8.25
C THR A 210 -3.99 5.33 -9.29
N ASN A 211 -4.62 5.54 -10.46
CA ASN A 211 -4.70 4.55 -11.54
C ASN A 211 -5.27 3.20 -11.06
N THR A 212 -6.35 3.23 -10.28
CA THR A 212 -7.02 2.01 -9.81
C THR A 212 -7.97 1.51 -10.89
N ALA A 213 -7.73 0.30 -11.39
CA ALA A 213 -8.47 -0.30 -12.50
C ALA A 213 -8.63 -1.83 -12.30
N ALA A 214 -9.44 -2.45 -13.14
CA ALA A 214 -9.52 -3.90 -13.25
C ALA A 214 -8.46 -4.42 -14.23
N LEU A 215 -7.98 -5.64 -13.98
CA LEU A 215 -7.06 -6.38 -14.85
C LEU A 215 -7.68 -7.72 -15.21
N GLN A 216 -7.78 -8.02 -16.50
CA GLN A 216 -8.22 -9.30 -17.06
C GLN A 216 -7.03 -9.97 -17.73
N MET A 217 -6.93 -11.29 -17.55
CA MET A 217 -6.06 -12.15 -18.33
C MET A 217 -6.92 -13.18 -19.06
N THR A 218 -6.72 -13.30 -20.36
CA THR A 218 -7.41 -14.25 -21.22
C THR A 218 -6.36 -15.07 -21.95
N ASP A 219 -6.15 -16.30 -21.47
CA ASP A 219 -5.17 -17.22 -22.03
C ASP A 219 -3.75 -16.61 -22.11
N THR A 220 -3.37 -15.84 -21.09
CA THR A 220 -2.09 -15.12 -21.07
C THR A 220 -0.96 -16.11 -20.83
N ARG A 221 -0.08 -16.25 -21.82
CA ARG A 221 1.10 -17.10 -21.74
C ARG A 221 2.19 -16.45 -20.88
N LEU A 222 2.53 -17.10 -19.77
CA LEU A 222 3.65 -16.75 -18.88
C LEU A 222 4.60 -17.92 -18.75
N THR A 223 5.78 -17.68 -18.17
CA THR A 223 6.73 -18.73 -17.83
C THR A 223 7.22 -18.57 -16.39
N ASP A 224 8.04 -19.51 -15.93
CA ASP A 224 8.73 -19.37 -14.65
C ASP A 224 9.62 -18.12 -14.56
N ASP A 225 9.96 -17.47 -15.69
CA ASP A 225 10.64 -16.16 -15.68
C ASP A 225 9.79 -15.05 -15.07
N GLU A 226 8.46 -15.14 -15.15
CA GLU A 226 7.53 -14.17 -14.61
C GLU A 226 7.07 -14.56 -13.20
N ARG A 227 7.49 -15.71 -12.67
CA ARG A 227 7.04 -16.21 -11.37
C ARG A 227 7.82 -15.55 -10.23
N ILE A 228 7.11 -14.79 -9.38
CA ILE A 228 7.64 -14.21 -8.13
C ILE A 228 7.89 -15.31 -7.10
N THR A 229 6.98 -16.29 -6.98
CA THR A 229 7.15 -17.45 -6.09
C THR A 229 6.28 -18.60 -6.59
N ASP A 230 6.73 -19.83 -6.36
CA ASP A 230 5.99 -21.08 -6.64
C ASP A 230 5.15 -21.56 -5.44
N ASN A 231 5.33 -20.94 -4.27
CA ASN A 231 4.59 -21.23 -3.05
C ASN A 231 4.09 -19.93 -2.41
N ALA A 232 2.92 -19.47 -2.86
CA ALA A 232 2.31 -18.23 -2.40
C ALA A 232 2.05 -18.22 -0.89
N PRO A 233 1.48 -19.27 -0.24
CA PRO A 233 1.24 -19.24 1.20
C PRO A 233 2.50 -19.04 2.04
N ALA A 234 3.57 -19.80 1.77
CA ALA A 234 4.82 -19.67 2.51
C ALA A 234 5.49 -18.30 2.31
N TRP A 235 5.43 -17.79 1.08
CA TRP A 235 6.01 -16.49 0.74
C TRP A 235 5.21 -15.33 1.35
N LEU A 236 3.88 -15.40 1.33
CA LEU A 236 2.99 -14.37 1.88
C LEU A 236 3.15 -14.19 3.39
N VAL A 237 3.55 -15.23 4.13
CA VAL A 237 3.89 -15.12 5.56
C VAL A 237 5.07 -14.17 5.77
N ARG A 238 6.10 -14.24 4.91
CA ARG A 238 7.30 -13.40 5.02
C ARG A 238 7.09 -11.97 4.54
N VAL A 239 6.28 -11.77 3.51
CA VAL A 239 6.07 -10.45 2.90
C VAL A 239 5.09 -9.58 3.67
N ARG A 240 4.17 -10.19 4.41
CA ARG A 240 3.06 -9.52 5.09
C ARG A 240 3.49 -8.39 6.03
N PRO A 241 4.53 -8.53 6.87
CA PRO A 241 4.99 -7.44 7.74
C PRO A 241 5.38 -6.18 6.98
N ALA A 242 6.11 -6.32 5.87
CA ALA A 242 6.53 -5.19 5.06
C ALA A 242 5.33 -4.57 4.31
N PHE A 243 4.49 -5.40 3.69
CA PHE A 243 3.27 -4.98 3.00
C PHE A 243 2.32 -4.16 3.89
N LEU A 244 1.96 -4.70 5.07
CA LEU A 244 1.09 -4.03 6.02
C LEU A 244 1.79 -2.88 6.74
N GLY A 245 3.10 -2.98 6.97
CA GLY A 245 3.88 -1.89 7.56
C GLY A 245 3.87 -0.66 6.68
N LEU A 246 4.16 -0.80 5.38
CA LEU A 246 4.07 0.30 4.42
C LEU A 246 2.64 0.87 4.37
N GLN A 247 1.63 0.00 4.45
CA GLN A 247 0.23 0.43 4.49
C GLN A 247 -0.08 1.25 5.75
N CYS A 248 0.45 0.85 6.91
CA CYS A 248 0.35 1.60 8.16
C CYS A 248 1.05 2.96 8.07
N GLY A 249 2.11 3.09 7.25
CA GLY A 249 2.72 4.37 6.90
C GLY A 249 1.68 5.40 6.40
N MET A 250 0.77 4.99 5.52
CA MET A 250 -0.30 5.88 5.04
C MET A 250 -1.22 6.36 6.18
N SER A 251 -1.61 5.45 7.06
CA SER A 251 -2.44 5.80 8.24
C SER A 251 -1.71 6.76 9.18
N LEU A 252 -0.41 6.53 9.40
CA LEU A 252 0.42 7.40 10.24
C LEU A 252 0.44 8.84 9.71
N GLY A 253 0.69 9.02 8.41
CA GLY A 253 0.75 10.36 7.82
C GLY A 253 -0.60 11.06 7.77
N LEU A 254 -1.67 10.33 7.42
CA LEU A 254 -3.02 10.92 7.40
C LEU A 254 -3.45 11.38 8.80
N ALA A 255 -3.24 10.55 9.82
CA ALA A 255 -3.55 10.92 11.20
C ALA A 255 -2.76 12.15 11.65
N ARG A 256 -1.45 12.20 11.37
CA ARG A 256 -0.62 13.38 11.70
C ARG A 256 -1.13 14.64 11.02
N ARG A 257 -1.44 14.58 9.72
CA ARG A 257 -1.92 15.75 8.99
C ARG A 257 -3.28 16.23 9.50
N SER A 258 -4.20 15.32 9.80
CA SER A 258 -5.50 15.70 10.35
C SER A 258 -5.40 16.26 11.77
N LEU A 259 -4.58 15.67 12.65
CA LEU A 259 -4.29 16.24 13.97
C LEU A 259 -3.65 17.64 13.85
N ALA A 260 -2.69 17.81 12.94
CA ALA A 260 -2.05 19.09 12.69
C ALA A 260 -3.05 20.14 12.18
N GLY A 261 -4.00 19.75 11.32
CA GLY A 261 -5.05 20.61 10.77
C GLY A 261 -5.98 21.22 11.81
N THR A 262 -6.13 20.60 13.00
CA THR A 262 -6.88 21.19 14.11
C THR A 262 -6.29 22.52 14.60
N ASN A 263 -4.99 22.75 14.37
CA ASN A 263 -4.33 24.00 14.75
C ASN A 263 -4.68 25.18 13.83
N ASP A 264 -5.23 24.91 12.65
CA ASP A 264 -5.66 25.94 11.70
C ASP A 264 -6.94 26.66 12.17
N ALA A 265 -7.64 26.08 13.16
CA ALA A 265 -8.85 26.66 13.75
C ALA A 265 -8.57 27.79 14.75
N GLY A 266 -9.60 28.59 15.01
CA GLY A 266 -9.57 29.66 15.99
C GLY A 266 -9.33 29.16 17.43
N PRO A 267 -8.82 30.01 18.35
CA PRO A 267 -8.37 29.57 19.68
C PRO A 267 -9.41 28.80 20.49
N SER A 268 -10.69 29.20 20.44
CA SER A 268 -11.76 28.53 21.19
C SER A 268 -12.05 27.12 20.68
N ALA A 269 -12.06 26.91 19.36
CA ALA A 269 -12.32 25.59 18.78
C ALA A 269 -11.15 24.64 19.04
N ARG A 270 -9.91 25.15 18.94
CA ARG A 270 -8.70 24.39 19.26
C ARG A 270 -8.65 23.97 20.72
N ALA A 271 -8.98 24.88 21.64
CA ALA A 271 -9.03 24.58 23.07
C ALA A 271 -10.09 23.52 23.40
N ALA A 272 -11.21 23.49 22.67
CA ALA A 272 -12.30 22.56 22.90
C ALA A 272 -11.97 21.10 22.56
N VAL A 273 -10.93 20.83 21.76
CA VAL A 273 -10.52 19.47 21.35
C VAL A 273 -9.09 19.12 21.80
N ALA A 274 -8.46 19.97 22.62
CA ALA A 274 -7.04 19.88 22.92
C ALA A 274 -6.65 18.57 23.63
N ASP A 275 -7.51 18.10 24.53
CA ASP A 275 -7.29 16.85 25.28
C ASP A 275 -7.37 15.65 24.33
N GLU A 276 -8.37 15.60 23.44
CA GLU A 276 -8.51 14.53 22.45
C GLU A 276 -7.36 14.52 21.44
N VAL A 277 -6.91 15.69 20.97
CA VAL A 277 -5.75 15.82 20.09
C VAL A 277 -4.49 15.29 20.79
N THR A 278 -4.31 15.60 22.07
CA THR A 278 -3.17 15.11 22.87
C THR A 278 -3.19 13.59 22.97
N VAL A 279 -4.33 13.01 23.39
CA VAL A 279 -4.49 11.55 23.52
C VAL A 279 -4.24 10.83 22.20
N LEU A 280 -4.81 11.31 21.10
CA LEU A 280 -4.62 10.67 19.79
C LEU A 280 -3.18 10.81 19.29
N SER A 281 -2.51 11.93 19.58
CA SER A 281 -1.10 12.12 19.21
C SER A 281 -0.18 11.15 19.95
N GLU A 282 -0.37 10.98 21.27
CA GLU A 282 0.40 10.04 22.08
C GLU A 282 0.16 8.58 21.65
N GLN A 283 -1.10 8.23 21.35
CA GLN A 283 -1.44 6.92 20.80
C GLN A 283 -0.76 6.69 19.45
N LEU A 284 -0.76 7.69 18.56
CA LEU A 284 -0.13 7.62 17.25
C LEU A 284 1.39 7.37 17.35
N ASP A 285 2.06 8.09 18.24
CA ASP A 285 3.50 7.94 18.48
C ASP A 285 3.84 6.56 19.07
N THR A 286 3.01 6.07 20.00
CA THR A 286 3.14 4.72 20.57
C THR A 286 2.99 3.65 19.50
N LEU A 287 1.95 3.75 18.65
CA LEU A 287 1.69 2.81 17.56
C LEU A 287 2.82 2.85 16.51
N LYS A 288 3.34 4.03 16.19
CA LYS A 288 4.50 4.19 15.30
C LYS A 288 5.72 3.44 15.84
N ALA A 289 6.06 3.67 17.11
CA ALA A 289 7.21 3.04 17.75
C ALA A 289 7.05 1.50 17.77
N ARG A 290 5.85 1.02 18.12
CA ARG A 290 5.55 -0.42 18.12
C ARG A 290 5.66 -1.04 16.72
N LEU A 291 5.15 -0.36 15.70
CA LEU A 291 5.26 -0.81 14.31
C LEU A 291 6.72 -0.95 13.89
N LYS A 292 7.53 0.10 14.11
CA LYS A 292 8.95 0.08 13.72
C LYS A 292 9.72 -1.03 14.45
N ALA A 293 9.53 -1.16 15.76
CA ALA A 293 10.18 -2.20 16.54
C ALA A 293 9.76 -3.61 16.08
N GLY A 294 8.45 -3.85 15.91
CA GLY A 294 7.94 -5.17 15.53
C GLY A 294 8.37 -5.60 14.12
N VAL A 295 8.46 -4.67 13.16
CA VAL A 295 9.00 -4.97 11.84
C VAL A 295 10.50 -5.27 11.91
N ALA A 296 11.28 -4.45 12.63
CA ALA A 296 12.73 -4.63 12.74
C ALA A 296 13.12 -5.94 13.44
N GLN A 297 12.33 -6.38 14.42
CA GLN A 297 12.58 -7.58 15.21
C GLN A 297 11.99 -8.86 14.58
N GLY A 298 11.23 -8.74 13.48
CA GLY A 298 10.55 -9.90 12.88
C GLY A 298 9.33 -10.40 13.67
N GLU A 299 8.88 -9.69 14.69
CA GLU A 299 7.77 -10.09 15.58
C GLU A 299 6.51 -10.44 14.79
N PHE A 300 6.21 -9.68 13.75
CA PHE A 300 4.96 -9.84 12.98
C PHE A 300 4.96 -11.05 12.04
N VAL A 301 6.12 -11.69 11.83
CA VAL A 301 6.19 -13.00 11.16
C VAL A 301 5.69 -14.08 12.12
N GLU A 302 6.19 -14.06 13.36
CA GLU A 302 5.87 -15.05 14.40
C GLU A 302 4.46 -14.85 14.96
N THR A 303 4.09 -13.59 15.21
CA THR A 303 2.82 -13.21 15.83
C THR A 303 2.06 -12.19 14.95
N PRO A 304 1.51 -12.61 13.80
CA PRO A 304 0.83 -11.70 12.86
C PRO A 304 -0.38 -10.97 13.48
N ALA A 305 -1.00 -11.56 14.50
CA ALA A 305 -2.10 -10.95 15.25
C ALA A 305 -1.77 -9.55 15.77
N ARG A 306 -0.53 -9.33 16.23
CA ARG A 306 -0.08 -8.03 16.77
C ARG A 306 -0.08 -6.94 15.70
N LEU A 307 0.25 -7.29 14.46
CA LEU A 307 0.18 -6.35 13.34
C LEU A 307 -1.27 -6.03 12.96
N PHE A 308 -2.17 -7.02 13.06
CA PHE A 308 -3.59 -6.80 12.78
C PHE A 308 -4.23 -5.88 13.83
N GLU A 309 -3.96 -6.12 15.11
CA GLU A 309 -4.36 -5.25 16.23
C GLU A 309 -3.84 -3.82 16.05
N LEU A 310 -2.55 -3.68 15.74
CA LEU A 310 -1.91 -2.39 15.49
C LEU A 310 -2.57 -1.64 14.32
N ARG A 311 -2.84 -2.33 13.22
CA ARG A 311 -3.49 -1.73 12.05
C ARG A 311 -4.92 -1.29 12.33
N ILE A 312 -5.67 -2.07 13.13
CA ILE A 312 -7.00 -1.68 13.60
C ILE A 312 -6.91 -0.41 14.45
N ALA A 313 -5.99 -0.36 15.42
CA ALA A 313 -5.80 0.80 16.28
C ALA A 313 -5.39 2.06 15.49
N LEU A 314 -4.51 1.93 14.49
CA LEU A 314 -4.15 3.05 13.61
C LEU A 314 -5.34 3.57 12.81
N ALA A 315 -6.22 2.68 12.34
CA ALA A 315 -7.43 3.12 11.65
C ALA A 315 -8.35 3.90 12.60
N ASP A 316 -8.49 3.47 13.86
CA ASP A 316 -9.29 4.21 14.86
C ASP A 316 -8.70 5.61 15.10
N VAL A 317 -7.37 5.73 15.22
CA VAL A 317 -6.68 7.04 15.36
C VAL A 317 -6.90 7.93 14.14
N VAL A 318 -6.83 7.40 12.91
CA VAL A 318 -7.13 8.15 11.68
C VAL A 318 -8.55 8.72 11.72
N HIS A 319 -9.55 7.92 12.10
CA HIS A 319 -10.94 8.39 12.13
C HIS A 319 -11.17 9.42 13.24
N GLY A 320 -10.55 9.22 14.40
CA GLY A 320 -10.56 10.20 15.48
C GLY A 320 -9.97 11.54 15.01
N ALA A 321 -8.77 11.50 14.44
CA ALA A 321 -8.06 12.68 13.94
C ALA A 321 -8.86 13.43 12.87
N ALA A 322 -9.37 12.72 11.86
CA ALA A 322 -10.16 13.33 10.78
C ALA A 322 -11.48 13.92 11.32
N THR A 323 -12.10 13.27 12.30
CA THR A 323 -13.31 13.80 12.96
C THR A 323 -13.03 15.09 13.73
N LEU A 324 -11.95 15.15 14.50
CA LEU A 324 -11.54 16.38 15.21
C LEU A 324 -11.22 17.51 14.23
N GLU A 325 -10.59 17.18 13.11
CA GLU A 325 -10.33 18.14 12.04
C GLU A 325 -11.62 18.70 11.41
N VAL A 326 -12.63 17.86 11.18
CA VAL A 326 -13.96 18.31 10.73
C VAL A 326 -14.62 19.22 11.77
N GLN A 327 -14.58 18.86 13.05
CA GLN A 327 -15.18 19.66 14.13
C GLN A 327 -14.55 21.05 14.23
N THR A 328 -13.21 21.11 14.15
CA THR A 328 -12.45 22.36 14.26
C THR A 328 -12.51 23.20 12.98
N GLY A 329 -12.63 22.57 11.81
CA GLY A 329 -12.82 23.25 10.52
C GLY A 329 -14.22 23.85 10.33
N GLY A 330 -15.22 23.37 11.08
CA GLY A 330 -16.60 23.86 11.00
C GLY A 330 -17.19 23.82 9.59
N GLY A 331 -18.10 24.75 9.28
CA GLY A 331 -18.72 24.81 7.95
C GLY A 331 -17.73 25.05 6.80
N TYR A 332 -16.62 25.74 7.05
CA TYR A 332 -15.58 25.98 6.04
C TYR A 332 -14.86 24.68 5.64
N GLY A 333 -14.71 23.75 6.59
CA GLY A 333 -14.18 22.40 6.35
C GLY A 333 -15.00 21.59 5.34
N TYR A 334 -16.27 21.95 5.13
CA TYR A 334 -17.18 21.26 4.21
C TYR A 334 -17.16 21.81 2.77
N LEU A 335 -16.44 22.90 2.52
CA LEU A 335 -16.27 23.47 1.19
C LEU A 335 -15.23 22.69 0.38
N ARG A 336 -15.50 22.48 -0.91
CA ARG A 336 -14.55 21.83 -1.83
C ARG A 336 -13.37 22.74 -2.14
N GLY A 337 -12.16 22.18 -2.18
CA GLY A 337 -10.96 22.85 -2.69
C GLY A 337 -10.37 23.98 -1.84
N LEU A 338 -10.84 24.20 -0.61
CA LEU A 338 -10.41 25.34 0.22
C LEU A 338 -9.56 24.96 1.44
N SER A 339 -9.84 23.85 2.10
CA SER A 339 -9.21 23.49 3.39
C SER A 339 -8.56 22.10 3.40
N GLY A 340 -8.84 21.27 2.39
CA GLY A 340 -8.47 19.85 2.35
C GLY A 340 -9.13 18.97 3.42
N VAL A 341 -9.97 19.54 4.30
CA VAL A 341 -10.67 18.79 5.37
C VAL A 341 -11.65 17.78 4.78
N ALA A 342 -12.50 18.22 3.84
CA ALA A 342 -13.42 17.33 3.13
C ALA A 342 -12.69 16.21 2.36
N ARG A 343 -11.51 16.49 1.81
CA ARG A 343 -10.64 15.50 1.16
C ARG A 343 -10.14 14.48 2.18
N ARG A 344 -9.49 14.92 3.26
CA ARG A 344 -8.96 14.04 4.30
C ARG A 344 -10.03 13.17 4.95
N GLN A 345 -11.26 13.66 5.06
CA GLN A 345 -12.39 12.84 5.53
C GLN A 345 -12.75 11.71 4.54
N ARG A 346 -12.72 11.97 3.22
CA ARG A 346 -12.89 10.91 2.21
C ARG A 346 -11.73 9.93 2.22
N GLU A 347 -10.50 10.44 2.32
CA GLU A 347 -9.27 9.64 2.42
C GLU A 347 -9.31 8.75 3.68
N ALA A 348 -9.76 9.27 4.82
CA ALA A 348 -9.91 8.52 6.07
C ALA A 348 -10.91 7.36 5.94
N ALA A 349 -12.02 7.57 5.22
CA ALA A 349 -13.02 6.53 4.95
C ALA A 349 -12.48 5.38 4.08
N PHE A 350 -11.35 5.55 3.39
CA PHE A 350 -10.71 4.48 2.62
C PHE A 350 -9.85 3.56 3.49
N VAL A 351 -9.28 4.06 4.60
CA VAL A 351 -8.37 3.31 5.48
C VAL A 351 -8.98 1.99 5.98
N PRO A 352 -10.28 1.88 6.34
CA PRO A 352 -10.85 0.64 6.83
C PRO A 352 -11.02 -0.44 5.76
N ILE A 353 -11.11 -0.05 4.48
CA ILE A 353 -11.53 -0.94 3.39
C ILE A 353 -10.36 -1.42 2.53
N VAL A 354 -9.23 -0.70 2.54
CA VAL A 354 -8.03 -1.17 1.84
C VAL A 354 -7.61 -2.54 2.38
N THR A 355 -7.34 -3.49 1.48
CA THR A 355 -7.14 -4.89 1.88
C THR A 355 -5.82 -5.09 2.61
N PRO A 356 -5.78 -5.91 3.68
CA PRO A 356 -6.91 -6.55 4.37
C PRO A 356 -7.77 -5.52 5.10
N SER A 357 -9.07 -5.50 4.81
CA SER A 357 -10.03 -4.60 5.48
C SER A 357 -10.10 -4.89 6.98
N LEU A 358 -10.55 -3.91 7.78
CA LEU A 358 -10.69 -4.12 9.23
C LEU A 358 -11.65 -5.25 9.57
N VAL A 359 -12.69 -5.47 8.75
CA VAL A 359 -13.61 -6.61 8.93
C VAL A 359 -12.86 -7.93 8.75
N GLN A 360 -12.02 -8.05 7.73
CA GLN A 360 -11.20 -9.24 7.51
C GLN A 360 -10.23 -9.48 8.66
N LEU A 361 -9.56 -8.42 9.13
CA LEU A 361 -8.63 -8.52 10.27
C LEU A 361 -9.33 -8.94 11.56
N LYS A 362 -10.48 -8.34 11.87
CA LYS A 362 -11.31 -8.69 13.03
C LYS A 362 -11.77 -10.15 12.98
N ASN A 363 -12.17 -10.63 11.81
CA ASN A 363 -12.57 -12.03 11.60
C ASN A 363 -11.39 -13.00 11.80
N GLN A 364 -10.21 -12.67 11.27
CA GLN A 364 -9.00 -13.48 11.49
C GLN A 364 -8.63 -13.57 12.97
N LEU A 365 -8.64 -12.44 13.69
CA LEU A 365 -8.38 -12.39 15.13
C LEU A 365 -9.40 -13.23 15.92
N ALA A 366 -10.68 -13.15 15.57
CA ALA A 366 -11.72 -13.95 16.20
C ALA A 366 -11.53 -15.46 15.96
N ALA A 367 -11.21 -15.85 14.72
CA ALA A 367 -10.93 -17.24 14.38
C ALA A 367 -9.72 -17.80 15.17
N GLN A 368 -8.65 -17.01 15.29
CA GLN A 368 -7.48 -17.38 16.07
C GLN A 368 -7.80 -17.58 17.56
N ARG A 369 -8.56 -16.67 18.18
CA ARG A 369 -9.02 -16.82 19.57
C ARG A 369 -9.85 -18.07 19.77
N ALA A 370 -10.78 -18.34 18.85
CA ALA A 370 -11.61 -19.54 18.88
C ALA A 370 -10.77 -20.82 18.76
N GLN A 371 -9.70 -20.80 17.96
CA GLN A 371 -8.78 -21.93 17.84
C GLN A 371 -7.96 -22.13 19.11
N GLN A 372 -7.42 -21.07 19.72
CA GLN A 372 -6.69 -21.13 20.99
C GLN A 372 -7.54 -21.68 22.14
N LEU A 373 -8.81 -21.27 22.22
CA LEU A 373 -9.77 -21.80 23.18
C LEU A 373 -10.03 -23.30 22.99
N LYS A 374 -10.07 -23.78 21.74
CA LYS A 374 -10.24 -25.21 21.43
C LYS A 374 -9.00 -26.04 21.74
N THR A 375 -7.80 -25.47 21.64
CA THR A 375 -6.53 -26.19 21.85
C THR A 375 -6.01 -26.12 23.29
N GLY A 376 -6.71 -25.43 24.20
CA GLY A 376 -6.31 -25.32 25.62
C GLY A 376 -5.03 -24.50 25.85
N THR A 377 -4.53 -23.81 24.83
CA THR A 377 -3.35 -22.95 24.88
C THR A 377 -3.77 -21.51 25.12
N ALA A 378 -4.30 -21.23 26.30
CA ALA A 378 -4.40 -19.86 26.80
C ALA A 378 -3.06 -19.50 27.45
N SER A 379 -2.34 -18.51 26.89
CA SER A 379 -1.27 -17.80 27.57
C SER A 379 -1.66 -16.34 27.74
#